data_AF-A0A7K3PPM5-F1
#
_entry.id   AF-A0A7K3PPM5-F1
#
_cell.length_a   1.000
_cell.length_b   1.000
_cell.length_c   1.000
_cell.angle_alpha   90.00
_cell.angle_beta   90.00
_cell.angle_gamma   90.00
#
_symmetry.space_group_name_H-M   'P 1'
#
loop_
_entity.id
_entity.type
_entity.pdbx_description
1 polymer ?
#
loop_
_entity_poly.entity_id
_entity_poly.type
_entity_poly.pdbx_seq_one_letter_code
_entity_poly.pdbx_strand_id
1 'polypeptide(L)'
;GRFEADADGTGRDARDVRVTALTPPEAGDARRGVRVTVSGTRPGEVLTVDLVAVRVGDDALSLTNGTFGEPADDATLTAVEVGTRRLTEVRRQGRAQV
;
A
#
# COMPACT_ATOMS: atom_id res chain seq x y z
N GLY A 1 13.48 -5.89 -1.85
CA GLY A 1 13.99 -7.02 -1.07
C GLY A 1 13.29 -8.29 -1.48
N ARG A 2 13.93 -9.44 -1.30
CA ARG A 2 13.34 -10.77 -1.46
C ARG A 2 13.31 -11.43 -0.09
N PHE A 3 12.19 -12.06 0.24
CA PHE A 3 11.91 -12.67 1.53
C PHE A 3 11.16 -13.99 1.31
N GLU A 4 11.09 -14.78 2.36
CA GLU A 4 10.30 -16.00 2.42
C GLU A 4 9.29 -15.84 3.56
N ALA A 5 8.02 -16.11 3.29
CA ALA A 5 6.95 -16.05 4.28
C ALA A 5 6.41 -17.45 4.53
N ASP A 6 6.48 -17.89 5.78
CA ASP A 6 5.93 -19.15 6.25
C ASP A 6 4.73 -18.87 7.17
N ALA A 7 3.56 -19.39 6.80
CA ALA A 7 2.31 -19.14 7.52
C ALA A 7 2.14 -20.05 8.75
N ASP A 8 2.72 -21.26 8.75
CA ASP A 8 2.50 -22.27 9.79
C ASP A 8 3.78 -22.68 10.54
N GLY A 9 4.94 -22.16 10.13
CA GLY A 9 6.23 -22.41 10.78
C GLY A 9 6.83 -23.77 10.45
N THR A 10 6.21 -24.53 9.53
CA THR A 10 6.68 -25.85 9.10
C THR A 10 7.54 -25.81 7.84
N GLY A 11 7.57 -24.66 7.15
CA GLY A 11 8.25 -24.43 5.88
C GLY A 11 7.60 -25.12 4.67
N ARG A 12 6.53 -25.92 4.86
CA ARG A 12 5.92 -26.69 3.76
C ARG A 12 5.12 -25.82 2.80
N ASP A 13 4.62 -24.69 3.28
CA ASP A 13 3.83 -23.73 2.52
C ASP A 13 4.53 -22.36 2.40
N ALA A 14 5.85 -22.36 2.51
CA ALA A 14 6.64 -21.15 2.38
C ALA A 14 6.43 -20.46 1.01
N ARG A 15 6.26 -19.14 1.04
CA ARG A 15 5.95 -18.31 -0.13
C ARG A 15 7.09 -17.37 -0.43
N ASP A 16 7.45 -17.25 -1.72
CA ASP A 16 8.36 -16.21 -2.17
C ASP A 16 7.68 -14.85 -2.08
N VAL A 17 8.32 -13.92 -1.38
CA VAL A 17 7.84 -12.55 -1.22
C VAL A 17 8.85 -11.59 -1.80
N ARG A 18 8.41 -10.75 -2.72
CA ARG A 18 9.21 -9.65 -3.26
C ARG A 18 8.60 -8.32 -2.85
N VAL A 19 9.44 -7.46 -2.28
CA VAL A 19 9.10 -6.10 -1.87
C VAL A 19 9.86 -5.12 -2.74
N THR A 20 9.14 -4.26 -3.44
CA THR A 20 9.70 -3.21 -4.30
C THR A 20 9.19 -1.84 -3.87
N ALA A 21 9.96 -0.79 -4.17
CA ALA A 21 9.51 0.56 -3.91
C ALA A 21 8.34 0.89 -4.85
N LEU A 22 7.31 1.54 -4.29
CA LEU A 22 6.23 2.15 -5.05
C LEU A 22 6.29 3.65 -4.80
N THR A 23 6.43 4.43 -5.86
CA THR A 23 6.52 5.89 -5.76
C THR A 23 5.13 6.50 -5.68
N PRO A 24 4.71 7.08 -4.53
CA PRO A 24 3.39 7.71 -4.44
C PRO A 24 3.40 9.08 -5.15
N PRO A 25 2.24 9.56 -5.63
CA PRO A 25 2.08 10.90 -6.21
C PRO A 25 2.46 11.97 -5.18
N GLU A 26 2.64 13.22 -5.61
CA GLU A 26 3.03 14.34 -4.74
C GLU A 26 1.96 14.79 -3.75
N ALA A 27 1.59 13.91 -2.83
CA ALA A 27 0.51 14.07 -1.88
C ALA A 27 1.03 14.12 -0.44
N GLY A 28 0.48 15.05 0.35
CA GLY A 28 0.83 15.25 1.76
C GLY A 28 2.24 15.79 1.97
N ASP A 29 2.66 15.86 3.23
CA ASP A 29 3.95 16.42 3.62
C ASP A 29 5.08 15.38 3.55
N ALA A 30 4.73 14.10 3.70
CA ALA A 30 5.64 12.98 3.59
C ALA A 30 4.88 11.73 3.14
N ARG A 31 5.51 10.91 2.30
CA ARG A 31 4.90 9.72 1.71
C ARG A 31 5.92 8.63 1.44
N ARG A 32 5.50 7.38 1.62
CA ARG A 32 6.27 6.18 1.25
C ARG A 32 5.33 5.10 0.76
N GLY A 33 5.76 4.38 -0.28
CA GLY A 33 5.01 3.26 -0.84
C GLY A 33 5.90 2.04 -1.05
N VAL A 34 5.30 0.87 -0.91
CA VAL A 34 5.90 -0.41 -1.30
C VAL A 34 4.87 -1.25 -2.04
N ARG A 35 5.35 -2.03 -3.02
CA ARG A 35 4.59 -3.12 -3.65
C ARG A 35 5.15 -4.44 -3.16
N VAL A 36 4.28 -5.27 -2.61
CA VAL A 36 4.56 -6.62 -2.14
C VAL A 36 3.91 -7.61 -3.10
N THR A 37 4.70 -8.50 -3.69
CA THR A 37 4.19 -9.62 -4.49
C THR A 37 4.51 -10.92 -3.77
N VAL A 38 3.49 -11.76 -3.57
CA VAL A 38 3.61 -13.08 -2.94
C VAL A 38 3.30 -14.13 -3.99
N SER A 39 4.26 -14.99 -4.31
CA SER A 39 4.06 -16.11 -5.23
C SER A 39 3.33 -17.26 -4.53
N GLY A 40 2.30 -17.79 -5.21
CA GLY A 40 1.59 -18.99 -4.79
C GLY A 40 2.41 -20.27 -5.03
N THR A 41 1.78 -21.41 -4.74
CA THR A 41 2.42 -22.73 -4.86
C THR A 41 2.25 -23.29 -6.27
N ARG A 42 1.27 -22.78 -7.03
CA ARG A 42 1.10 -23.13 -8.44
C ARG A 42 1.69 -22.04 -9.35
N PRO A 43 2.22 -22.42 -10.51
CA PRO A 43 2.69 -21.45 -11.50
C PRO A 43 1.60 -20.43 -11.86
N GLY A 44 1.96 -19.15 -11.85
CA GLY A 44 1.05 -18.05 -12.22
C GLY A 44 0.19 -17.51 -11.06
N GLU A 45 0.16 -18.15 -9.90
CA GLU A 45 -0.50 -17.60 -8.72
C GLU A 45 0.37 -16.48 -8.13
N VAL A 46 -0.16 -15.26 -8.11
CA VAL A 46 0.50 -14.10 -7.49
C VAL A 46 -0.56 -13.28 -6.74
N LEU A 47 -0.29 -12.95 -5.48
CA LEU A 47 -0.99 -11.89 -4.75
C LEU A 47 -0.11 -10.64 -4.77
N THR A 48 -0.64 -9.53 -5.30
CA THR A 48 0.01 -8.23 -5.27
C THR A 48 -0.69 -7.32 -4.29
N VAL A 49 0.06 -6.70 -3.38
CA VAL A 49 -0.43 -5.73 -2.41
C VAL A 49 0.43 -4.48 -2.47
N ASP A 50 -0.20 -3.36 -2.80
CA ASP A 50 0.40 -2.05 -2.64
C ASP A 50 0.06 -1.52 -1.23
N LEU A 51 1.08 -1.01 -0.53
CA LEU A 51 0.94 -0.33 0.75
C LEU A 51 1.55 1.07 0.63
N VAL A 52 0.76 2.10 0.92
CA VAL A 52 1.21 3.49 0.90
C VAL A 52 0.83 4.18 2.21
N ALA A 53 1.80 4.86 2.83
CA ALA A 53 1.57 5.72 3.98
C ALA A 53 1.81 7.19 3.59
N VAL A 54 0.89 8.07 3.97
CA VAL A 54 0.98 9.53 3.74
C VAL A 54 0.70 10.28 5.03
N ARG A 55 1.53 11.26 5.35
CA ARG A 55 1.34 12.21 6.46
C ARG A 55 0.79 13.54 5.93
N VAL A 56 -0.18 14.10 6.65
CA VAL A 56 -0.79 15.41 6.38
C VAL A 56 -0.88 16.20 7.70
N GLY A 57 0.08 17.09 7.92
CA GLY A 57 0.30 17.73 9.21
C GLY A 57 0.58 16.69 10.29
N ASP A 58 -0.31 16.64 11.28
CA ASP A 58 -0.27 15.71 12.41
C ASP A 58 -1.13 14.46 12.17
N ASP A 59 -1.89 14.43 11.07
CA ASP A 59 -2.71 13.30 10.66
C ASP A 59 -1.96 12.39 9.68
N ALA A 60 -2.41 11.15 9.53
CA ALA A 60 -1.87 10.22 8.55
C ALA A 60 -2.95 9.29 8.00
N LEU A 61 -2.70 8.77 6.81
CA LEU A 61 -3.45 7.66 6.23
C LEU A 61 -2.51 6.56 5.75
N SER A 62 -2.97 5.32 5.90
CA SER A 62 -2.36 4.14 5.29
C SER A 62 -3.37 3.54 4.31
N LEU A 63 -2.91 3.23 3.10
CA LEU A 63 -3.72 2.67 2.04
C LEU A 63 -3.16 1.32 1.62
N THR A 64 -4.04 0.32 1.56
CA THR A 64 -3.75 -1.02 1.07
C THR A 64 -4.62 -1.32 -0.13
N ASN A 65 -4.01 -1.71 -1.25
CA ASN A 65 -4.73 -2.17 -2.44
C ASN A 65 -4.20 -3.54 -2.84
N GLY A 66 -5.07 -4.55 -2.85
CA GLY A 66 -4.70 -5.94 -3.11
C GLY A 66 -5.40 -6.49 -4.35
N THR A 67 -4.67 -7.25 -5.17
CA THR A 67 -5.22 -7.99 -6.30
C THR A 67 -4.52 -9.33 -6.48
N PHE A 68 -5.16 -10.25 -7.19
CA PHE A 68 -4.44 -11.35 -7.81
C PHE A 68 -3.83 -10.90 -9.14
N GLY A 69 -2.58 -11.25 -9.39
CA GLY A 69 -1.85 -10.85 -10.60
C GLY A 69 -1.41 -9.39 -10.60
N GLU A 70 -1.46 -8.76 -11.78
CA GLU A 70 -1.06 -7.36 -11.96
C GLU A 70 -2.18 -6.40 -11.53
N PRO A 71 -1.90 -5.40 -10.67
CA PRO A 71 -2.85 -4.35 -10.32
C PRO A 71 -3.19 -3.45 -11.50
N ALA A 72 -4.39 -2.86 -11.47
CA ALA A 72 -4.74 -1.78 -12.39
C ALA A 72 -3.75 -0.60 -12.20
N ASP A 73 -3.24 -0.07 -13.31
CA ASP A 73 -2.04 0.77 -13.37
C ASP A 73 -2.04 1.95 -12.38
N ASP A 74 -3.19 2.60 -12.21
CA ASP A 74 -3.34 3.88 -11.50
C ASP A 74 -4.28 3.82 -10.29
N ALA A 75 -4.87 2.66 -9.98
CA ALA A 75 -5.87 2.53 -8.92
C ALA A 75 -5.32 2.94 -7.54
N THR A 76 -4.13 2.44 -7.18
CA THR A 76 -3.46 2.78 -5.91
C THR A 76 -3.13 4.27 -5.85
N LEU A 77 -2.60 4.84 -6.93
CA LEU A 77 -2.16 6.24 -6.98
C LEU A 77 -3.35 7.19 -6.86
N THR A 78 -4.43 6.90 -7.60
CA THR A 78 -5.70 7.64 -7.52
C THR A 78 -6.25 7.62 -6.09
N ALA A 79 -6.24 6.45 -5.44
CA ALA A 79 -6.75 6.32 -4.09
C ALA A 79 -5.90 7.11 -3.07
N VAL A 80 -4.58 7.20 -3.28
CA VAL A 80 -3.69 8.05 -2.47
C VAL A 80 -4.05 9.53 -2.61
N GLU A 81 -4.26 10.03 -3.83
CA GLU A 81 -4.62 11.43 -4.06
C GLU A 81 -5.98 11.77 -3.45
N VAL A 82 -6.99 10.94 -3.70
CA VAL A 82 -8.34 11.12 -3.18
C VAL A 82 -8.35 11.06 -1.65
N GLY A 83 -7.68 10.06 -1.06
CA GLY A 83 -7.58 9.91 0.39
C GLY A 83 -6.88 11.09 1.05
N THR A 84 -5.76 11.54 0.48
CA THR A 84 -4.98 12.66 1.00
C THR A 84 -5.76 13.97 0.93
N ARG A 85 -6.46 14.22 -0.19
CA ARG A 85 -7.34 15.39 -0.34
C ARG A 85 -8.45 15.39 0.70
N ARG A 86 -9.11 14.24 0.92
CA ARG A 86 -10.18 14.11 1.92
C ARG A 86 -9.65 14.34 3.34
N LEU A 87 -8.50 13.77 3.69
CA LEU A 87 -7.88 13.99 5.01
C LEU A 87 -7.53 15.47 5.22
N THR A 88 -6.99 16.12 4.19
CA THR A 88 -6.68 17.55 4.21
C THR A 88 -7.94 18.40 4.45
N GLU A 89 -9.07 18.05 3.81
CA GLU A 89 -10.34 18.74 3.98
C GLU A 89 -10.91 18.57 5.39
N VAL A 90 -10.95 17.33 5.90
CA VAL A 90 -11.43 17.01 7.26
C VAL A 90 -10.62 17.78 8.32
N ARG A 91 -9.29 17.81 8.19
CA ARG A 91 -8.41 18.58 9.08
C ARG A 91 -8.72 20.08 9.07
N ARG A 92 -8.99 20.67 7.90
CA ARG A 92 -9.37 22.09 7.79
C ARG A 92 -10.71 22.36 8.47
N GLN A 93 -11.71 21.51 8.23
CA GLN A 93 -13.04 21.66 8.82
C GLN A 93 -13.02 21.49 10.34
N GLY A 94 -12.21 20.56 10.87
CA GLY A 94 -12.05 20.39 12.32
C GLY A 94 -11.46 21.62 12.99
N ARG A 95 -10.50 22.30 12.35
CA ARG A 95 -9.90 23.54 12.85
C ARG A 95 -10.80 24.77 12.76
N ALA A 96 -11.81 24.75 11.90
CA ALA A 96 -12.78 25.84 11.79
C ALA A 96 -13.87 25.79 12.87
N GLN A 97 -13.95 24.69 13.62
CA GLN A 97 -14.96 24.46 14.67
C GLN A 97 -14.43 24.72 16.10
N VAL A 98 -13.18 25.16 16.24
CA VAL A 98 -12.53 25.47 17.52
C VAL A 98 -12.32 26.97 17.70
#